data_AF-A0A963H1H1-F1
#
_entry.id   AF-A0A963H1H1-F1
#
_cell.length_a   1.000
_cell.length_b   1.000
_cell.length_c   1.000
_cell.angle_alpha   90.00
_cell.angle_beta   90.00
_cell.angle_gamma   90.00
#
_symmetry.space_group_name_H-M   'P 1'
#
loop_
_entity.id
_entity.type
_entity.pdbx_description
1 polymer ?
#
loop_
_entity_poly.entity_id
_entity_poly.type
_entity_poly.pdbx_seq_one_letter_code
_entity_poly.pdbx_strand_id
1 'polypeptide(L)'
;MKTYSPRKFRPLSWLSMLLRGIAYVLRHWLVILIAVLVISPVGPHLLVWYTYKDYGAYKDMNDCVYLGGRGLVKRYDGDTCPVVVIIDRRIEP
;
A
#
# COMPACT_ATOMS: atom_id res chain seq x y z
N MET A 1 -60.67 14.10 -16.96
CA MET A 1 -59.65 13.20 -16.37
C MET A 1 -58.32 13.92 -16.34
N LYS A 2 -57.64 14.03 -15.19
CA LYS A 2 -56.32 14.68 -15.09
C LYS A 2 -55.25 13.73 -15.64
N THR A 3 -54.62 14.11 -16.73
CA THR A 3 -53.52 13.36 -17.35
C THR A 3 -52.30 13.38 -16.41
N TYR A 4 -51.92 12.20 -15.91
CA TYR A 4 -50.73 12.02 -15.09
C TYR A 4 -49.48 12.19 -15.98
N SER A 5 -48.76 13.29 -15.79
CA SER A 5 -47.47 13.53 -16.43
C SER A 5 -46.36 13.09 -15.47
N PRO A 6 -45.58 12.05 -15.80
CA PRO A 6 -44.50 11.60 -14.92
C PRO A 6 -43.38 12.64 -14.92
N ARG A 7 -43.29 13.44 -13.86
CA ARG A 7 -42.10 14.24 -13.56
C ARG A 7 -40.95 13.27 -13.21
N LYS A 8 -40.10 12.96 -14.20
CA LYS A 8 -38.81 12.29 -13.94
C LYS A 8 -37.97 13.20 -13.05
N PHE A 9 -37.89 12.86 -11.76
CA PHE A 9 -36.97 13.49 -10.81
C PHE A 9 -35.51 13.19 -11.21
N ARG A 10 -34.97 14.03 -12.11
CA ARG A 10 -33.58 14.02 -12.60
C ARG A 10 -32.49 13.90 -11.52
N PRO A 11 -32.57 14.53 -10.32
CA PRO A 11 -31.49 14.41 -9.33
C PRO A 11 -31.35 12.98 -8.79
N LEU A 12 -32.44 12.23 -8.68
CA LEU A 12 -32.42 10.84 -8.22
C LEU A 12 -31.73 9.91 -9.23
N SER A 13 -31.82 10.24 -10.52
CA SER A 13 -31.12 9.52 -11.60
C SER A 13 -29.61 9.74 -11.56
N TRP A 14 -29.16 10.95 -11.21
CA TRP A 14 -27.73 11.25 -11.06
C TRP A 14 -27.15 10.54 -9.84
N LEU A 15 -27.89 10.56 -8.72
CA LEU A 15 -27.52 9.84 -7.52
C LEU A 15 -27.38 8.34 -7.79
N SER A 16 -28.33 7.73 -8.49
CA SER A 16 -28.28 6.30 -8.80
C SER A 16 -27.12 5.92 -9.71
N MET A 17 -26.76 6.79 -10.67
CA MET A 17 -25.57 6.60 -11.50
C MET A 17 -24.27 6.69 -10.68
N LEU A 18 -24.17 7.65 -9.76
CA LEU A 18 -23.01 7.78 -8.86
C LEU A 18 -22.85 6.57 -7.95
N LEU A 19 -23.91 6.12 -7.29
CA LEU A 19 -23.85 4.94 -6.43
C LEU A 19 -23.45 3.68 -7.22
N ARG A 20 -23.96 3.51 -8.44
CA ARG A 20 -23.57 2.40 -9.32
C ARG A 20 -22.08 2.48 -9.69
N GLY A 21 -21.57 3.67 -9.98
CA GLY A 21 -20.14 3.88 -10.23
C GLY A 21 -19.28 3.50 -9.03
N ILE A 22 -19.63 3.98 -7.84
CA ILE A 22 -18.91 3.66 -6.59
C ILE A 22 -18.95 2.16 -6.32
N ALA A 23 -20.10 1.51 -6.48
CA ALA A 23 -20.22 0.07 -6.32
C ALA A 23 -19.34 -0.71 -7.30
N TYR A 24 -19.19 -0.21 -8.54
CA TYR A 24 -18.31 -0.81 -9.53
C TYR A 24 -16.83 -0.67 -9.18
N VAL A 25 -16.44 0.47 -8.62
CA VAL A 25 -15.08 0.71 -8.11
C VAL A 25 -14.81 -0.17 -6.90
N LEU A 26 -15.73 -0.20 -5.93
CA LEU A 26 -15.64 -1.08 -4.75
C LEU A 26 -15.60 -2.56 -5.12
N ARG A 27 -16.27 -2.98 -6.19
CA ARG A 27 -16.17 -4.36 -6.69
C ARG A 27 -14.71 -4.73 -7.02
N HIS A 28 -13.89 -3.77 -7.42
CA HIS A 28 -12.47 -3.96 -7.73
C HIS A 28 -11.55 -3.54 -6.57
N TRP A 29 -12.06 -3.53 -5.32
CA TRP A 29 -11.32 -3.11 -4.14
C TRP A 29 -9.93 -3.76 -4.00
N LEU A 30 -9.76 -5.04 -4.32
CA LEU A 30 -8.45 -5.70 -4.30
C LEU A 30 -7.44 -5.05 -5.24
N VAL A 31 -7.87 -4.69 -6.45
CA VAL A 31 -7.01 -3.99 -7.43
C VAL A 31 -6.64 -2.60 -6.91
N ILE A 32 -7.58 -1.92 -6.26
CA ILE A 32 -7.33 -0.63 -5.62
C ILE A 32 -6.30 -0.77 -4.50
N LEU A 33 -6.42 -1.79 -3.64
CA LEU A 33 -5.46 -2.05 -2.57
C LEU A 33 -4.06 -2.36 -3.12
N ILE A 34 -3.96 -3.18 -4.17
CA ILE A 34 -2.68 -3.47 -4.83
C ILE A 34 -2.10 -2.18 -5.44
N ALA A 35 -2.92 -1.38 -6.13
CA ALA A 35 -2.48 -0.11 -6.70
C ALA A 35 -1.98 0.87 -5.62
N VAL A 36 -2.71 0.99 -4.51
CA VAL A 36 -2.30 1.81 -3.36
C VAL A 36 -0.99 1.30 -2.78
N LEU A 37 -0.82 -0.03 -2.62
CA LEU A 37 0.42 -0.61 -2.11
C LEU A 37 1.62 -0.33 -3.02
N VAL A 38 1.43 -0.37 -4.34
CA VAL A 38 2.50 -0.10 -5.33
C VAL A 38 2.87 1.39 -5.36
N ILE A 39 1.89 2.28 -5.24
CA ILE A 39 2.11 3.74 -5.31
C ILE A 39 2.63 4.28 -3.97
N SER A 40 2.22 3.68 -2.85
CA SER A 40 2.53 4.16 -1.52
C SER A 40 4.05 4.21 -1.28
N PRO A 41 4.59 5.35 -0.81
CA PRO A 41 5.98 5.46 -0.40
C PRO A 41 6.26 4.73 0.92
N VAL A 42 5.22 4.45 1.71
CA VAL A 42 5.27 3.69 2.95
C VAL A 42 4.67 2.31 2.70
N GLY A 43 5.42 1.26 2.98
CA GLY A 43 4.92 -0.10 2.78
C GLY A 43 5.74 -1.16 3.49
N PRO A 44 5.20 -2.39 3.56
CA PRO A 44 5.93 -3.53 4.07
C PRO A 44 7.09 -3.86 3.12
N HIS A 45 8.26 -4.06 3.70
CA HIS A 45 9.43 -4.57 3.02
C HIS A 45 9.89 -5.86 3.70
N LEU A 46 10.28 -6.83 2.88
CA LEU A 46 10.73 -8.15 3.30
C LEU A 46 12.24 -8.22 3.28
N LEU A 47 12.84 -8.79 4.32
CA LEU A 47 14.27 -9.01 4.38
C LEU A 47 14.68 -9.99 3.27
N VAL A 48 15.61 -9.57 2.42
CA VAL A 48 16.21 -10.41 1.37
C VAL A 48 17.59 -10.89 1.79
N TRP A 49 18.38 -9.97 2.32
CA TRP A 49 19.78 -10.23 2.63
C TRP A 49 20.23 -9.37 3.80
N TYR A 50 21.23 -9.84 4.54
CA TYR A 50 21.88 -9.10 5.60
C TYR A 50 23.34 -9.55 5.71
N THR A 51 24.21 -8.65 6.15
CA THR A 51 25.56 -9.00 6.58
C THR A 51 25.60 -9.11 8.10
N TYR A 52 26.66 -9.68 8.64
CA TYR A 52 26.90 -9.62 10.08
C TYR A 52 28.36 -9.27 10.34
N LYS A 53 28.59 -8.49 11.40
CA LYS A 53 29.91 -8.26 11.97
C LYS A 53 30.06 -9.10 13.23
N ASP A 54 31.13 -9.89 13.26
CA ASP A 54 31.47 -10.74 14.40
C ASP A 54 32.46 -10.00 15.30
N TYR A 55 32.07 -9.74 16.54
CA TYR A 55 32.91 -9.11 17.57
C TYR A 55 33.46 -10.14 18.57
N GLY A 56 33.34 -11.44 18.28
CA GLY A 56 33.79 -12.54 19.12
C GLY A 56 32.83 -12.88 20.27
N ALA A 57 32.40 -11.87 21.04
CA ALA A 57 31.44 -12.06 22.14
C ALA A 57 29.97 -12.02 21.68
N TYR A 58 29.68 -11.30 20.60
CA TYR A 58 28.37 -11.16 20.00
C TYR A 58 28.49 -10.86 18.49
N LYS A 59 27.37 -11.03 17.77
CA LYS A 59 27.26 -10.76 16.33
C LYS A 59 26.21 -9.69 16.11
N ASP A 60 26.60 -8.60 15.45
CA ASP A 60 25.66 -7.56 15.02
C ASP A 60 25.28 -7.82 13.57
N MET A 61 23.98 -7.81 13.30
CA MET A 61 23.48 -7.81 11.93
C MET A 61 23.64 -6.40 11.36
N ASN A 62 24.33 -6.27 10.24
CA ASN A 62 24.55 -5.01 9.53
C ASN A 62 24.03 -5.12 8.10
N ASP A 63 23.88 -3.96 7.43
CA ASP A 63 23.55 -3.86 6.01
C ASP A 63 22.28 -4.64 5.61
N CYS A 64 21.18 -4.44 6.34
CA CYS A 64 19.90 -5.11 6.05
C CYS A 64 19.36 -4.65 4.69
N VAL A 65 19.14 -5.58 3.77
CA VAL A 65 18.58 -5.34 2.44
C VAL A 65 17.15 -5.84 2.40
N TYR A 66 16.22 -4.93 2.16
CA TYR A 66 14.79 -5.19 2.14
C TYR A 66 14.20 -5.03 0.73
N LEU A 67 13.30 -5.92 0.33
CA LEU A 67 12.50 -5.84 -0.90
C LEU A 67 11.09 -5.39 -0.58
N GLY A 68 10.69 -4.24 -1.12
CA GLY A 68 9.31 -3.75 -1.06
C GLY A 68 8.70 -3.58 -2.43
N GLY A 69 7.45 -3.10 -2.48
CA GLY A 69 6.65 -2.98 -3.71
C GLY A 69 7.22 -2.08 -4.82
N ARG A 70 8.30 -1.33 -4.57
CA ARG A 70 9.00 -0.50 -5.57
C ARG A 70 10.51 -0.75 -5.66
N GLY A 71 10.99 -1.92 -5.19
CA GLY A 71 12.39 -2.32 -5.31
C GLY A 71 13.12 -2.57 -3.98
N LEU A 72 14.45 -2.60 -4.05
CA LEU A 72 15.34 -2.88 -2.92
C LEU A 72 15.67 -1.60 -2.15
N VAL A 73 15.69 -1.70 -0.81
CA VAL A 73 16.07 -0.61 0.12
C VAL A 73 17.13 -1.16 1.06
N LYS A 74 18.20 -0.40 1.27
CA LYS A 74 19.26 -0.76 2.23
C LYS A 74 19.03 0.05 3.50
N ARG A 75 19.04 -0.63 4.64
CA ARG A 75 18.94 -0.02 5.96
C ARG A 75 20.14 -0.46 6.79
N TYR A 76 20.87 0.53 7.31
CA TYR A 76 21.96 0.31 8.25
C TYR A 76 21.37 0.41 9.66
N ASP A 77 20.82 -0.69 10.16
CA ASP A 77 20.43 -0.82 11.57
C ASP A 77 21.44 -1.73 12.24
N GLY A 78 22.10 -1.24 13.30
CA GLY A 78 23.25 -1.91 13.96
C GLY A 78 22.87 -2.96 15.00
N ASP A 79 21.59 -3.32 15.10
CA ASP A 79 21.08 -4.23 16.11
C ASP A 79 20.59 -5.54 15.47
N THR A 80 19.42 -5.49 14.84
CA THR A 80 18.74 -6.66 14.28
C THR A 80 18.00 -6.31 12.99
N CYS A 81 18.06 -7.21 12.00
CA CYS A 81 17.27 -7.11 10.77
C CYS A 81 15.95 -7.88 10.95
N PRO A 82 14.82 -7.24 11.28
CA PRO A 82 13.52 -7.92 11.32
C PRO A 82 13.15 -8.50 9.95
N VAL A 83 12.43 -9.62 9.92
CA VAL A 83 12.03 -10.27 8.65
C VAL A 83 11.09 -9.39 7.83
N VAL A 84 10.22 -8.64 8.51
CA VAL A 84 9.27 -7.71 7.89
C VAL A 84 9.35 -6.38 8.61
N VAL A 85 9.48 -5.30 7.86
CA VAL A 85 9.52 -3.94 8.40
C VAL A 85 8.73 -2.99 7.50
N ILE A 86 8.09 -1.99 8.09
CA ILE A 86 7.44 -0.91 7.34
C ILE A 86 8.45 0.23 7.24
N ILE A 87 8.90 0.53 6.03
CA ILE A 87 9.88 1.58 5.75
C ILE A 87 9.19 2.69 4.96
N ASP A 88 9.42 3.94 5.36
CA ASP A 88 9.08 5.12 4.55
C ASP A 88 10.27 5.49 3.66
N ARG A 89 10.12 5.29 2.36
CA ARG A 89 11.14 5.63 1.37
C ARG A 89 11.43 7.11 1.22
N ARG A 90 10.65 8.00 1.84
CA ARG A 90 10.93 9.45 1.80
C ARG A 90 12.02 9.86 2.80
N ILE A 91 12.28 9.02 3.79
CA ILE A 91 13.16 9.33 4.92
C ILE A 91 14.48 8.55 4.79
N GLU A 92 14.43 7.37 4.17
CA GLU A 92 15.61 6.57 3.83
C GLU A 92 16.29 7.08 2.53
N PRO A 93 17.59 7.43 2.56
CA PRO A 93 18.35 7.90 1.39
C PRO A 93 18.73 6.79 0.39
#